data_AF-A0AAP0P5L2-F1
#
_entry.id   AF-A0AAP0P5L2-F1
#
_cell.length_a   1.000
_cell.length_b   1.000
_cell.length_c   1.000
_cell.angle_alpha   90.00
_cell.angle_beta   90.00
_cell.angle_gamma   90.00
#
_symmetry.space_group_name_H-M   'P 1'
#
loop_
_entity.id
_entity.type
_entity.pdbx_description
1 polymer ?
#
loop_
_entity_poly.entity_id
_entity_poly.type
_entity_poly.pdbx_seq_one_letter_code
_entity_poly.pdbx_strand_id
1 'polypeptide(L)'
;MIDDHHEKHLQEQENNGYVLTLSSKILLKDHWTFPLWFAGPALLKPWQSFSGWLKGGDGNGDGDGDGDSTIFEAAHGKSLWNHVAENFDEFCSSFNEAMAADSRVVLSVLVSTEYKAMFEGGGKEKIT
;
A
#
# COMPACT_ATOMS: atom_id res chain seq x y z
N MET A 1 22.29 -43.40 -21.07
CA MET A 1 22.04 -43.12 -19.64
C MET A 1 21.96 -41.60 -19.34
N ILE A 2 21.78 -40.76 -20.37
CA ILE A 2 21.73 -39.28 -20.24
C ILE A 2 20.29 -38.74 -20.42
N ASP A 3 19.33 -39.57 -20.84
CA ASP A 3 17.96 -39.11 -21.13
C ASP A 3 17.05 -39.06 -19.88
N ASP A 4 17.33 -39.87 -18.85
CA ASP A 4 16.47 -40.02 -17.66
C ASP A 4 16.53 -38.83 -16.68
N HIS A 5 17.64 -38.06 -16.69
CA HIS A 5 17.80 -36.87 -15.85
C HIS A 5 17.16 -35.62 -16.46
N HIS A 6 17.03 -35.56 -17.79
CA HIS A 6 16.39 -34.44 -18.48
C HIS A 6 14.86 -34.53 -18.43
N GLU A 7 14.30 -35.75 -18.50
CA GLU A 7 12.85 -35.96 -18.35
C GLU A 7 12.33 -35.64 -16.95
N LYS A 8 13.11 -35.92 -15.88
CA LYS A 8 12.71 -35.58 -14.50
C LYS A 8 12.60 -34.08 -14.26
N HIS A 9 13.49 -33.27 -14.83
CA HIS A 9 13.46 -31.81 -14.68
C HIS A 9 12.25 -31.17 -15.38
N LEU A 10 11.82 -31.73 -16.51
CA LEU A 10 10.63 -31.28 -17.24
C LEU A 10 9.34 -31.68 -16.49
N GLN A 11 9.30 -32.87 -15.89
CA GLN A 11 8.16 -33.34 -15.08
C GLN A 11 8.00 -32.59 -13.74
N GLU A 12 9.10 -32.19 -13.09
CA GLU A 12 9.04 -31.36 -11.87
C GLU A 12 8.57 -29.92 -12.16
N GLN A 13 8.89 -29.37 -13.34
CA GLN A 13 8.34 -28.08 -13.78
C GLN A 13 6.85 -28.17 -14.13
N GLU A 14 6.39 -29.29 -14.71
CA GLU A 14 4.98 -29.50 -15.08
C GLU A 14 4.06 -29.65 -13.85
N ASN A 15 4.59 -30.12 -12.72
CA ASN A 15 3.82 -30.33 -11.48
C ASN A 15 3.84 -29.16 -10.48
N ASN A 16 4.65 -28.11 -10.73
CA ASN A 16 4.75 -26.93 -9.85
C ASN A 16 3.97 -25.72 -10.38
N GLY A 17 2.66 -25.90 -10.57
CA GLY A 17 1.76 -24.81 -10.90
C GLY A 17 1.43 -23.93 -9.70
N TYR A 18 1.51 -22.60 -9.84
CA TYR A 18 1.02 -21.65 -8.85
C TYR A 18 -0.45 -21.32 -9.12
N VAL A 19 -1.31 -21.53 -8.13
CA VAL A 19 -2.72 -21.12 -8.18
C VAL A 19 -2.92 -19.90 -7.29
N LEU A 20 -3.74 -18.95 -7.76
CA LEU A 20 -4.08 -17.77 -6.98
C LEU A 20 -4.86 -18.14 -5.72
N THR A 21 -4.27 -17.82 -4.57
CA THR A 21 -4.97 -17.78 -3.28
C THR A 21 -5.94 -16.60 -3.23
N LEU A 22 -6.88 -16.62 -2.30
CA LEU A 22 -7.81 -15.51 -2.08
C LEU A 22 -7.07 -14.16 -1.87
N SER A 23 -5.97 -14.17 -1.12
CA SER A 23 -5.14 -12.99 -0.88
C SER A 23 -4.42 -12.51 -2.15
N SER A 24 -3.92 -13.43 -2.98
CA SER A 24 -3.24 -13.04 -4.23
C SER A 24 -4.17 -12.51 -5.32
N LYS A 25 -5.47 -12.88 -5.30
CA LYS A 25 -6.48 -12.33 -6.21
C LYS A 25 -6.68 -10.83 -6.03
N ILE A 26 -6.44 -10.32 -4.82
CA ILE A 26 -6.52 -8.89 -4.50
C ILE A 26 -5.38 -8.11 -5.18
N LEU A 27 -4.22 -8.74 -5.39
CA LEU A 27 -3.04 -8.11 -6.01
C LEU A 27 -3.12 -8.08 -7.56
N LEU A 28 -4.20 -8.57 -8.16
CA LEU A 28 -4.41 -8.43 -9.59
C LEU A 28 -4.56 -6.95 -9.96
N LYS A 29 -4.08 -6.60 -11.16
CA LYS A 29 -3.86 -5.23 -11.65
C LYS A 29 -5.06 -4.28 -11.54
N ASP A 30 -6.27 -4.82 -11.36
CA ASP A 30 -7.53 -4.09 -11.33
C ASP A 30 -8.10 -3.87 -9.92
N HIS A 31 -7.44 -4.36 -8.87
CA HIS A 31 -8.09 -4.51 -7.56
C HIS A 31 -7.38 -3.81 -6.40
N TRP A 32 -6.05 -3.86 -6.27
CA TRP A 32 -5.36 -3.25 -5.12
C TRP A 32 -3.88 -2.91 -5.42
N THR A 33 -3.61 -1.71 -5.94
CA THR A 33 -2.25 -1.20 -6.22
C THR A 33 -1.57 -0.52 -5.04
N PHE A 34 -2.29 -0.25 -3.95
CA PHE A 34 -1.79 0.45 -2.76
C PHE A 34 -0.55 -0.17 -2.09
N PRO A 35 -0.39 -1.49 -1.93
CA PRO A 35 0.83 -2.10 -1.40
C PRO A 35 2.06 -1.82 -2.27
N LEU A 36 1.86 -1.73 -3.59
CA LEU A 36 2.95 -1.41 -4.52
C LEU A 36 3.43 0.03 -4.34
N TRP A 37 2.52 0.95 -4.04
CA TRP A 37 2.89 2.33 -3.72
C TRP A 37 3.74 2.39 -2.43
N PHE A 38 3.36 1.68 -1.36
CA PHE A 38 4.15 1.58 -0.13
C PHE A 38 5.54 0.97 -0.32
N ALA A 39 5.72 0.13 -1.34
CA ALA A 39 7.01 -0.45 -1.68
C ALA A 39 7.95 0.53 -2.42
N GLY A 40 7.52 1.77 -2.66
CA GLY A 40 8.35 2.80 -3.29
C GLY A 40 9.58 3.20 -2.45
N PRO A 41 10.72 3.57 -3.07
CA PRO A 41 11.94 3.93 -2.35
C PRO A 41 11.76 5.03 -1.29
N ALA A 42 10.91 6.03 -1.58
CA ALA A 42 10.62 7.12 -0.66
C ALA A 42 9.93 6.64 0.62
N LEU A 43 9.05 5.65 0.53
CA LEU A 43 8.33 5.07 1.68
C LEU A 43 9.10 3.92 2.35
N LEU A 44 10.08 3.34 1.65
CA LEU A 44 10.97 2.32 2.22
C LEU A 44 12.12 2.92 3.05
N LYS A 45 12.61 4.10 2.69
CA LYS A 45 13.73 4.78 3.38
C LYS A 45 13.52 4.96 4.89
N PRO A 46 12.33 5.38 5.39
CA PRO A 46 12.09 5.55 6.82
C PRO A 46 12.37 4.28 7.63
N TRP A 47 12.08 3.10 7.09
CA TRP A 47 12.26 1.83 7.80
C TRP A 47 13.71 1.49 8.11
N GLN A 48 14.67 2.04 7.35
CA GLN A 48 16.10 1.85 7.60
C GLN A 48 16.55 2.50 8.92
N SER A 49 15.87 3.58 9.31
CA SER A 49 16.17 4.35 10.53
C SER A 49 15.15 4.13 11.64
N PHE A 50 14.22 3.17 11.49
CA PHE A 50 13.10 2.93 12.41
C PHE A 50 13.55 2.73 13.86
N SER A 51 14.59 1.91 14.07
CA SER A 51 15.08 1.63 15.43
C SER A 51 15.74 2.84 16.10
N GLY A 52 16.37 3.72 15.32
CA GLY A 52 16.99 4.95 15.82
C GLY A 52 15.93 5.99 16.16
N TRP A 53 14.98 6.21 15.24
CA TRP A 53 13.84 7.10 15.44
C TRP A 53 13.01 6.69 16.68
N LEU A 54 12.67 5.40 16.81
CA LEU A 54 11.86 4.90 17.93
C LEU A 54 12.52 5.10 19.30
N LYS A 55 13.86 5.15 19.36
CA LYS A 55 14.62 5.34 20.60
C LYS A 55 14.80 6.81 20.99
N GLY A 56 14.21 7.75 20.25
CA GLY A 56 14.39 9.19 20.46
C GLY A 56 15.59 9.76 19.69
N GLY A 57 15.91 9.19 18.52
CA GLY A 57 17.02 9.64 17.69
C GLY A 57 16.66 10.88 16.87
N ASP A 58 16.58 12.05 17.50
CA ASP A 58 16.81 13.34 16.84
C ASP A 58 18.28 13.75 17.08
N GLY A 59 19.18 13.21 16.26
CA GLY A 59 20.58 13.65 16.19
C GLY A 59 20.75 15.06 15.62
N ASN A 60 19.72 15.91 15.63
CA ASN A 60 19.83 17.33 15.33
C ASN A 60 19.77 18.10 16.66
N GLY A 61 20.94 18.40 17.20
CA GLY A 61 21.12 19.25 18.37
C GLY A 61 20.81 20.73 18.10
N ASP A 62 19.63 21.03 17.56
CA ASP A 62 19.04 22.34 17.59
C ASP A 62 17.88 22.26 18.57
N GLY A 63 18.12 22.71 19.80
CA GLY A 63 17.26 22.53 20.97
C GLY A 63 15.95 23.31 20.94
N ASP A 64 15.17 23.17 19.87
CA ASP A 64 13.76 23.53 19.78
C ASP A 64 12.97 22.23 19.64
N GLY A 65 12.97 21.46 20.73
CA GLY A 65 12.32 20.16 20.81
C GLY A 65 10.82 20.27 20.62
N ASP A 66 10.33 19.63 19.56
CA ASP A 66 8.98 19.07 19.56
C ASP A 66 9.13 17.59 19.21
N GLY A 67 8.71 16.72 20.13
CA GLY A 67 8.80 15.26 20.02
C GLY A 67 7.89 14.64 18.95
N ASP A 68 7.49 15.44 17.97
CA ASP A 68 6.40 15.17 17.03
C ASP A 68 6.89 14.85 15.60
N SER A 69 8.20 14.72 15.40
CA SER A 69 8.75 14.36 14.09
C SER A 69 8.37 12.92 13.71
N THR A 70 7.64 12.77 12.61
CA THR A 70 7.31 11.46 12.04
C THR A 70 8.59 10.75 11.56
N ILE A 71 8.56 9.41 11.47
CA ILE A 71 9.69 8.66 10.92
C ILE A 71 10.03 9.05 9.47
N PHE A 72 9.03 9.51 8.72
CA PHE A 72 9.23 10.03 7.37
C PHE A 72 10.02 11.33 7.41
N GLU A 73 9.65 12.26 8.29
CA GLU A 73 10.36 13.52 8.50
C GLU A 73 11.79 13.30 8.99
N ALA A 74 12.00 12.39 9.94
CA ALA A 74 13.33 12.02 10.41
C ALA A 74 14.21 11.45 9.27
N ALA A 75 13.64 10.76 8.29
CA ALA A 75 14.39 10.17 7.18
C ALA A 75 14.60 11.11 5.98
N HIS A 76 13.73 12.11 5.79
CA HIS A 76 13.72 12.98 4.60
C HIS A 76 13.95 14.46 4.90
N GLY A 77 13.95 14.86 6.18
CA GLY A 77 14.09 16.26 6.62
C GLY A 77 12.89 17.15 6.26
N LYS A 78 11.78 16.56 5.80
CA LYS A 78 10.55 17.24 5.39
C LYS A 78 9.34 16.34 5.59
N SER A 79 8.16 16.95 5.72
CA SER A 79 6.91 16.20 5.84
C SER A 79 6.60 15.37 4.59
N LEU A 80 5.82 14.30 4.77
CA LEU A 80 5.33 13.47 3.66
C LEU A 80 4.67 14.33 2.58
N TRP A 81 3.80 15.27 2.98
CA TRP A 81 3.05 16.11 2.04
C TRP A 81 3.95 17.09 1.28
N ASN A 82 4.98 17.64 1.91
CA ASN A 82 5.97 18.47 1.21
C ASN A 82 6.76 17.64 0.18
N HIS A 83 7.14 16.41 0.55
CA HIS A 83 7.79 15.49 -0.38
C HIS A 83 6.89 15.11 -1.57
N VAL A 84 5.61 14.85 -1.31
CA VAL A 84 4.60 14.56 -2.35
C VAL A 84 4.44 15.75 -3.29
N ALA A 85 4.36 16.97 -2.76
CA ALA A 85 4.17 18.18 -3.56
C ALA A 85 5.39 18.50 -4.46
N GLU A 86 6.61 18.27 -3.97
CA GLU A 86 7.83 18.46 -4.77
C GLU A 86 7.98 17.40 -5.88
N ASN A 87 7.49 16.17 -5.63
CA ASN A 87 7.59 15.04 -6.54
C ASN A 87 6.23 14.67 -7.13
N PHE A 88 5.38 15.69 -7.38
CA PHE A 88 3.97 15.52 -7.70
C PHE A 88 3.73 14.55 -8.87
N ASP A 89 4.50 14.69 -9.95
CA ASP A 89 4.33 13.85 -11.14
C ASP A 89 4.64 12.36 -10.88
N GLU A 90 5.62 12.06 -10.04
CA GLU A 90 6.02 10.69 -9.70
C GLU A 90 5.11 10.09 -8.60
N PHE A 91 4.73 10.91 -7.64
CA PHE A 91 4.14 10.45 -6.39
C PHE A 91 2.62 10.60 -6.36
N CYS A 92 2.05 11.68 -6.90
CA CYS A 92 0.62 11.91 -6.83
C CYS A 92 -0.18 11.03 -7.77
N SER A 93 0.30 10.75 -8.98
CA SER A 93 -0.45 9.87 -9.89
C SER A 93 -0.58 8.45 -9.33
N SER A 94 0.54 7.90 -8.83
CA SER A 94 0.56 6.55 -8.24
C SER A 94 -0.15 6.49 -6.89
N PHE A 95 -0.04 7.54 -6.06
CA PHE A 95 -0.79 7.66 -4.81
C PHE A 95 -2.30 7.74 -5.04
N ASN A 96 -2.74 8.57 -5.98
CA ASN A 96 -4.16 8.73 -6.29
C ASN A 96 -4.75 7.42 -6.83
N GLU A 97 -4.01 6.72 -7.69
CA GLU A 97 -4.42 5.40 -8.18
C GLU A 97 -4.52 4.37 -7.04
N ALA A 98 -3.51 4.33 -6.16
CA ALA A 98 -3.51 3.48 -4.97
C ALA A 98 -4.71 3.74 -4.05
N MET A 99 -4.99 5.01 -3.73
CA MET A 99 -6.14 5.40 -2.90
C MET A 99 -7.49 5.12 -3.59
N ALA A 100 -7.57 5.32 -4.90
CA ALA A 100 -8.77 4.99 -5.67
C ALA A 100 -9.03 3.47 -5.69
N ALA A 101 -7.98 2.64 -5.79
CA ALA A 101 -8.12 1.20 -5.71
C ALA A 101 -8.58 0.74 -4.31
N ASP A 102 -7.92 1.23 -3.25
CA ASP A 102 -8.26 0.89 -1.86
C ASP A 102 -9.71 1.30 -1.50
N SER A 103 -10.11 2.52 -1.84
CA SER A 103 -11.48 2.99 -1.59
C SER A 103 -12.56 2.17 -2.30
N ARG A 104 -12.31 1.67 -3.52
CA ARG A 104 -13.24 0.75 -4.20
C ARG A 104 -13.39 -0.56 -3.44
N VAL A 105 -12.29 -1.11 -2.92
CA VAL A 105 -12.33 -2.34 -2.12
C VAL A 105 -13.12 -2.10 -0.83
N VAL A 106 -12.80 -1.05 -0.08
CA VAL A 106 -13.51 -0.69 1.17
C VAL A 106 -14.99 -0.46 0.91
N LEU A 107 -15.35 0.31 -0.12
CA LEU A 107 -16.74 0.56 -0.49
C LEU A 107 -17.46 -0.71 -0.95
N SER A 108 -16.80 -1.61 -1.70
CA SER A 108 -17.41 -2.88 -2.11
C SER A 108 -17.79 -3.73 -0.90
N VAL A 109 -16.93 -3.78 0.12
CA VAL A 109 -17.20 -4.48 1.38
C VAL A 109 -18.36 -3.81 2.12
N LEU A 110 -18.33 -2.48 2.29
CA LEU A 110 -19.38 -1.74 3.00
C LEU A 110 -20.76 -1.86 2.32
N VAL A 111 -20.82 -1.82 0.99
CA VAL A 111 -22.08 -1.96 0.23
C VAL A 111 -22.55 -3.41 0.16
N SER A 112 -21.64 -4.39 0.28
CA SER A 112 -22.01 -5.82 0.34
C SER A 112 -22.43 -6.32 1.72
N THR A 113 -22.30 -5.47 2.76
CA THR A 113 -22.62 -5.80 4.16
C THR A 113 -23.88 -5.06 4.64
N GLU A 114 -24.22 -5.21 5.92
CA GLU A 114 -25.37 -4.56 6.57
C GLU A 114 -25.37 -3.02 6.50
N TYR A 115 -24.24 -2.41 6.17
CA TYR A 115 -24.10 -0.96 6.01
C TYR A 115 -24.64 -0.43 4.68
N LYS A 116 -25.07 -1.30 3.76
CA LYS A 116 -25.63 -0.92 2.45
C LYS A 116 -26.70 0.17 2.54
N ALA A 117 -27.62 0.07 3.49
CA ALA A 117 -28.71 1.02 3.66
C ALA A 117 -28.24 2.45 3.99
N MET A 118 -27.06 2.62 4.60
CA MET A 118 -26.48 3.93 4.91
C MET A 118 -25.95 4.65 3.65
N PHE A 119 -25.63 3.89 2.59
CA PHE A 119 -25.10 4.41 1.33
C PHE A 119 -26.17 4.53 0.22
N GLU A 120 -27.35 3.95 0.40
CA GLU A 120 -28.46 3.99 -0.58
C GLU A 120 -29.36 5.24 -0.48
N GLY A 121 -29.12 6.12 0.51
CA GLY A 121 -29.88 7.37 0.68
C GLY A 121 -31.29 7.11 1.22
N GLY A 122 -31.49 7.37 2.52
CA GLY A 122 -32.81 7.29 3.13
C GLY A 122 -33.77 8.35 2.56
N GLY A 123 -34.90 7.89 2.02
CA GLY A 123 -36.16 8.65 1.98
C GLY A 123 -36.47 9.40 0.68
N LYS A 124 -37.20 8.74 -0.22
CA LYS A 124 -38.24 9.44 -0.99
C LYS A 124 -39.34 9.84 -0.01
N GLU A 125 -39.26 11.02 0.60
CA GLU A 125 -40.45 11.63 1.18
C GLU A 125 -41.37 12.03 0.01
N LYS A 126 -42.42 11.23 -0.21
CA LYS A 126 -43.58 11.70 -0.95
C LYS A 126 -44.26 12.75 -0.07
N ILE A 127 -44.03 14.02 -0.41
CA ILE A 127 -44.91 15.10 0.01
C ILE A 127 -46.22 14.89 -0.74
N THR A 128 -47.22 14.38 -0.03
CA THR A 128 -48.65 14.42 -0.40
C THR A 128 -49.40 15.17 0.67
#